data_AF-A0A7Y9SN09-F1
#
_entry.id   AF-A0A7Y9SN09-F1
#
_cell.length_a   1.000
_cell.length_b   1.000
_cell.length_c   1.000
_cell.angle_alpha   90.00
_cell.angle_beta   90.00
_cell.angle_gamma   90.00
#
_symmetry.space_group_name_H-M   'P 1'
#
loop_
_entity.id
_entity.type
_entity.pdbx_description
1 polymer ?
#
loop_
_entity_poly.entity_id
_entity_poly.type
_entity_poly.pdbx_seq_one_letter_code
_entity_poly.pdbx_strand_id
1 'polypeptide(L)'
;MQSTIPARVRALASTLALGLCACAPLAALAADPVPELQRQPGAPQAVGVVHTIRQIPEACVRFEGVYTGDAAQPYKFSAVRSSPTCQPRAKLVEFDQAKPSEATGWKFNDVIRVPSAACPSQQAVVRVWRKPVATKAELDGQGQSRIYLEEAKKQAAAGAIAQVPQFAAQMTLEGKACR
;
A
#
# COMPACT_ATOMS: atom_id res chain seq x y z
N MET A 1 61.54 31.01 62.15
CA MET A 1 62.08 30.79 60.80
C MET A 1 60.88 30.56 59.87
N GLN A 2 60.31 31.64 59.30
CA GLN A 2 60.47 32.08 57.90
C GLN A 2 60.07 30.95 56.92
N SER A 3 58.82 30.84 56.47
CA SER A 3 58.09 31.64 55.45
C SER A 3 58.74 31.60 54.06
N THR A 4 58.03 30.99 53.09
CA THR A 4 57.75 31.55 51.74
C THR A 4 56.73 30.70 50.97
N ILE A 5 55.60 31.35 50.64
CA ILE A 5 54.53 31.06 49.64
C ILE A 5 55.14 31.40 48.22
N PRO A 6 54.57 31.20 46.99
CA PRO A 6 53.14 31.06 46.64
C PRO A 6 52.75 30.25 45.37
N ALA A 7 51.44 30.05 45.16
CA ALA A 7 50.76 30.39 43.89
C ALA A 7 49.24 30.19 43.97
N ARG A 8 48.52 31.26 43.64
CA ARG A 8 47.07 31.36 43.45
C ARG A 8 46.61 30.51 42.26
N VAL A 9 45.48 29.79 42.36
CA VAL A 9 44.64 29.52 41.17
C VAL A 9 43.15 29.59 41.52
N ARG A 10 42.55 30.67 41.01
CA ARG A 10 41.19 30.91 40.52
C ARG A 10 40.04 29.99 40.98
N ALA A 11 39.10 30.61 41.68
CA ALA A 11 37.68 30.31 41.56
C ALA A 11 37.20 30.47 40.10
N LEU A 12 36.42 29.51 39.61
CA LEU A 12 35.49 29.66 38.48
C LEU A 12 34.35 28.66 38.69
N ALA A 13 33.19 29.21 39.01
CA ALA A 13 31.91 28.53 38.98
C ALA A 13 31.57 28.15 37.53
N SER A 14 31.20 26.90 37.29
CA SER A 14 30.67 26.44 35.99
C SER A 14 29.26 25.89 36.19
N THR A 15 28.30 26.77 35.97
CA THR A 15 26.88 26.48 35.69
C THR A 15 26.72 25.97 34.24
N LEU A 16 25.68 25.14 34.02
CA LEU A 16 25.07 24.73 32.73
C LEU A 16 25.87 23.73 31.86
N ALA A 17 25.28 22.74 31.18
CA ALA A 17 23.90 22.56 30.73
C ALA A 17 23.53 21.07 30.64
N LEU A 18 22.29 20.77 31.04
CA LEU A 18 21.61 19.49 30.87
C LEU A 18 21.30 19.31 29.37
N GLY A 19 22.05 18.45 28.68
CA GLY A 19 21.83 18.10 27.28
C GLY A 19 20.57 17.26 27.11
N LEU A 20 19.46 17.91 26.77
CA LEU A 20 18.20 17.28 26.42
C LEU A 20 18.36 16.56 25.07
N CYS A 21 18.62 15.25 25.08
CA CYS A 21 18.58 14.40 23.90
C CYS A 21 17.14 14.42 23.33
N ALA A 22 16.94 15.21 22.28
CA ALA A 22 15.73 15.19 21.47
C ALA A 22 15.66 13.84 20.73
N CYS A 23 14.97 12.87 21.31
CA CYS A 23 14.50 11.68 20.60
C CYS A 23 13.46 12.12 19.57
N ALA A 24 13.89 12.41 18.35
CA ALA A 24 12.99 12.48 17.21
C ALA A 24 12.32 11.11 17.02
N PRO A 25 10.99 11.02 16.88
CA PRO A 25 10.34 9.75 16.63
C PRO A 25 10.72 9.30 15.22
N LEU A 26 11.55 8.25 15.12
CA LEU A 26 11.57 7.45 13.90
C LEU A 26 10.17 6.86 13.74
N ALA A 27 9.45 7.32 12.73
CA ALA A 27 8.26 6.64 12.25
C ALA A 27 8.69 5.24 11.77
N ALA A 28 8.64 4.26 12.68
CA ALA A 28 8.76 2.87 12.34
C ALA A 28 7.58 2.54 11.41
N LEU A 29 7.85 2.41 10.12
CA LEU A 29 6.91 1.81 9.18
C LEU A 29 6.69 0.38 9.68
N ALA A 30 5.52 0.13 10.26
CA ALA A 30 5.12 -1.22 10.64
C ALA A 30 5.31 -2.12 9.43
N ALA A 31 5.95 -3.27 9.62
CA ALA A 31 6.10 -4.25 8.56
C ALA A 31 4.71 -4.58 8.02
N ASP A 32 4.57 -4.60 6.69
CA ASP A 32 3.32 -5.02 6.07
C ASP A 32 2.94 -6.43 6.57
N PRO A 33 1.64 -6.74 6.69
CA PRO A 33 1.20 -8.11 6.92
C PRO A 33 1.74 -9.07 5.86
N VAL A 34 1.68 -10.36 6.11
CA VAL A 34 2.10 -11.36 5.11
C VAL A 34 1.11 -11.33 3.94
N PRO A 35 1.55 -11.07 2.69
CA PRO A 35 0.64 -11.05 1.56
C PRO A 35 0.16 -12.46 1.20
N GLU A 36 -1.09 -12.57 0.75
CA GLU A 36 -1.65 -13.84 0.23
C GLU A 36 -0.88 -14.34 -1.00
N LEU A 37 -0.38 -13.42 -1.84
CA LEU A 37 0.43 -13.72 -3.01
C LEU A 37 1.89 -13.34 -2.76
N GLN A 38 2.77 -14.34 -2.85
CA GLN A 38 4.21 -14.15 -2.74
C GLN A 38 4.80 -14.04 -4.14
N ARG A 39 5.44 -12.92 -4.44
CA ARG A 39 6.05 -12.64 -5.74
C ARG A 39 7.52 -12.29 -5.58
N GLN A 40 8.32 -12.77 -6.52
CA GLN A 40 9.66 -12.22 -6.71
C GLN A 40 9.54 -10.79 -7.28
N PRO A 41 10.50 -9.90 -6.99
CA PRO A 41 10.58 -8.61 -7.65
C PRO A 41 10.55 -8.77 -9.18
N GLY A 42 9.86 -7.85 -9.86
CA GLY A 42 9.80 -7.86 -11.32
C GLY A 42 11.14 -7.49 -11.96
N ALA A 43 11.24 -7.66 -13.28
CA ALA A 43 12.36 -7.14 -14.04
C ALA A 43 12.44 -5.60 -13.91
N PRO A 44 13.64 -5.01 -13.82
CA PRO A 44 13.81 -3.56 -13.79
C PRO A 44 13.18 -2.88 -15.01
N GLN A 45 12.48 -1.77 -14.79
CA GLN A 45 11.76 -1.04 -15.83
C GLN A 45 12.51 0.23 -16.23
N ALA A 46 12.58 0.49 -17.53
CA ALA A 46 13.19 1.70 -18.07
C ALA A 46 12.30 2.93 -17.88
N VAL A 47 12.93 4.10 -17.87
CA VAL A 47 12.23 5.40 -17.87
C VAL A 47 11.43 5.56 -19.16
N GLY A 48 10.21 6.09 -19.06
CA GLY A 48 9.30 6.34 -20.18
C GLY A 48 8.54 5.11 -20.68
N VAL A 49 8.86 3.90 -20.20
CA VAL A 49 8.20 2.66 -20.63
C VAL A 49 7.01 2.34 -19.72
N VAL A 50 5.80 2.45 -20.28
CA VAL A 50 4.59 1.98 -19.61
C VAL A 50 4.62 0.46 -19.52
N HIS A 51 4.44 -0.06 -18.31
CA HIS A 51 4.41 -1.49 -18.03
C HIS A 51 3.18 -1.86 -17.21
N THR A 52 2.72 -3.10 -17.39
CA THR A 52 1.63 -3.65 -16.59
C THR A 52 2.18 -4.18 -15.28
N ILE A 53 1.59 -3.73 -14.17
CA ILE A 53 1.96 -4.15 -12.81
C ILE A 53 1.15 -5.39 -12.44
N ARG A 54 -0.17 -5.32 -12.62
CA ARG A 54 -1.11 -6.42 -12.37
C ARG A 54 -2.44 -6.16 -13.07
N GLN A 55 -3.14 -7.23 -13.41
CA GLN A 55 -4.55 -7.16 -13.75
C GLN A 55 -5.41 -7.74 -12.62
N ILE A 56 -6.57 -7.14 -12.39
CA ILE A 56 -7.63 -7.66 -11.53
C ILE A 56 -8.85 -7.89 -12.44
N PRO A 57 -8.98 -9.08 -13.05
CA PRO A 57 -10.04 -9.38 -14.00
C PRO A 57 -11.44 -9.20 -13.42
N GLU A 58 -11.62 -9.49 -12.12
CA GLU A 58 -12.90 -9.36 -11.42
C GLU A 58 -13.32 -7.91 -11.26
N ALA A 59 -12.36 -6.99 -11.12
CA ALA A 59 -12.61 -5.55 -11.03
C ALA A 59 -12.54 -4.85 -12.39
N CYS A 60 -12.24 -5.57 -13.48
CA CYS A 60 -12.03 -5.01 -14.81
C CYS A 60 -10.95 -3.93 -14.88
N VAL A 61 -9.90 -4.06 -14.05
CA VAL A 61 -8.82 -3.08 -13.94
C VAL A 61 -7.49 -3.70 -14.30
N ARG A 62 -6.66 -2.93 -15.01
CA ARG A 62 -5.23 -3.14 -15.18
C ARG A 62 -4.50 -2.00 -14.47
N PHE A 63 -3.58 -2.35 -13.60
CA PHE A 63 -2.63 -1.41 -13.02
C PHE A 63 -1.44 -1.24 -13.95
N GLU A 64 -1.15 0.00 -14.27
CA GLU A 64 -0.04 0.42 -15.11
C GLU A 64 0.88 1.34 -14.32
N GLY A 65 2.16 1.29 -14.69
CA GLY A 65 3.18 2.13 -14.13
C GLY A 65 4.15 2.63 -15.19
N VAL A 66 4.80 3.74 -14.90
CA VAL A 66 5.91 4.27 -15.71
C VAL A 66 6.84 5.07 -14.82
N TYR A 67 8.15 4.81 -14.93
CA TYR A 67 9.16 5.71 -14.40
C TYR A 67 9.26 6.94 -15.29
N THR A 68 9.14 8.13 -14.72
CA THR A 68 8.96 9.37 -15.50
C THR A 68 10.30 10.03 -15.87
N GLY A 69 11.35 9.80 -15.07
CA GLY A 69 12.61 10.53 -15.16
C GLY A 69 12.57 11.90 -14.45
N ASP A 70 11.42 12.31 -13.91
CA ASP A 70 11.27 13.53 -13.11
C ASP A 70 11.47 13.21 -11.63
N ALA A 71 12.42 13.86 -10.98
CA ALA A 71 12.69 13.67 -9.56
C ALA A 71 11.51 14.10 -8.65
N ALA A 72 10.66 15.04 -9.08
CA ALA A 72 9.50 15.48 -8.31
C ALA A 72 8.35 14.45 -8.36
N GLN A 73 8.24 13.70 -9.46
CA GLN A 73 7.27 12.63 -9.63
C GLN A 73 7.91 11.40 -10.28
N PRO A 74 8.79 10.64 -9.59
CA PRO A 74 9.64 9.63 -10.24
C PRO A 74 8.88 8.46 -10.86
N TYR A 75 7.66 8.21 -10.38
CA TYR A 75 6.84 7.11 -10.85
C TYR A 75 5.37 7.53 -10.92
N LYS A 76 4.73 7.24 -12.05
CA LYS A 76 3.30 7.43 -12.25
C LYS A 76 2.62 6.06 -12.19
N PHE A 77 1.64 5.93 -11.30
CA PHE A 77 0.77 4.77 -11.17
C PHE A 77 -0.62 5.09 -11.71
N SER A 78 -1.26 4.15 -12.40
CA SER A 78 -2.59 4.35 -12.96
C SER A 78 -3.41 3.07 -12.94
N ALA A 79 -4.69 3.20 -12.60
CA ALA A 79 -5.68 2.13 -12.74
C ALA A 79 -6.51 2.40 -14.00
N VAL A 80 -6.37 1.54 -15.01
CA VAL A 80 -7.08 1.66 -16.28
C VAL A 80 -8.04 0.49 -16.49
N ARG A 81 -9.06 0.68 -17.32
CA ARG A 81 -9.97 -0.41 -17.68
C ARG A 81 -9.22 -1.48 -18.47
N SER A 82 -9.36 -2.76 -18.08
CA SER A 82 -8.64 -3.86 -18.72
C SER A 82 -9.15 -4.16 -20.14
N SER A 83 -10.46 -4.00 -20.38
CA SER A 83 -11.09 -4.19 -21.68
C SER A 83 -12.43 -3.44 -21.75
N PRO A 84 -12.84 -2.89 -22.92
CA PRO A 84 -14.18 -2.31 -23.09
C PRO A 84 -15.30 -3.31 -22.77
N THR A 85 -15.12 -4.60 -23.08
CA THR A 85 -16.14 -5.65 -22.90
C THR A 85 -16.18 -6.25 -21.49
N CYS A 86 -15.29 -5.82 -20.58
CA CYS A 86 -15.21 -6.41 -19.26
C CYS A 86 -16.41 -6.02 -18.37
N GLN A 87 -17.04 -7.01 -17.73
CA GLN A 87 -18.13 -6.79 -16.79
C GLN A 87 -17.64 -7.00 -15.34
N PRO A 88 -17.58 -5.93 -14.52
CA PRO A 88 -16.98 -6.02 -13.19
C PRO A 88 -17.87 -6.81 -12.24
N ARG A 89 -17.25 -7.79 -11.57
CA ARG A 89 -17.82 -8.60 -10.48
C ARG A 89 -17.25 -8.23 -9.12
N ALA A 90 -16.32 -7.27 -9.09
CA ALA A 90 -15.72 -6.65 -7.93
C ALA A 90 -15.54 -5.14 -8.21
N LYS A 91 -15.33 -4.35 -7.15
CA LYS A 91 -15.08 -2.91 -7.27
C LYS A 91 -13.63 -2.59 -6.91
N LEU A 92 -13.01 -1.68 -7.63
CA LEU A 92 -11.84 -0.96 -7.14
C LEU A 92 -12.35 0.25 -6.35
N VAL A 93 -11.86 0.43 -5.13
CA VAL A 93 -12.15 1.58 -4.27
C VAL A 93 -10.86 2.31 -3.93
N GLU A 94 -10.96 3.62 -3.70
CA GLU A 94 -9.81 4.45 -3.34
C GLU A 94 -9.22 4.03 -2.00
N PHE A 95 -7.90 3.92 -1.94
CA PHE A 95 -7.20 3.40 -0.76
C PHE A 95 -7.43 4.27 0.48
N ASP A 96 -7.36 5.59 0.35
CA ASP A 96 -7.51 6.53 1.47
C ASP A 96 -8.94 6.57 2.03
N GLN A 97 -9.93 6.21 1.20
CA GLN A 97 -11.32 6.08 1.62
C GLN A 97 -11.57 4.71 2.27
N ALA A 98 -11.01 3.65 1.70
CA ALA A 98 -11.20 2.28 2.15
C ALA A 98 -10.44 1.96 3.46
N LYS A 99 -9.28 2.59 3.67
CA LYS A 99 -8.36 2.38 4.81
C LYS A 99 -8.21 0.90 5.16
N PRO A 100 -7.74 0.07 4.20
CA PRO A 100 -7.80 -1.38 4.34
C PRO A 100 -6.95 -1.86 5.51
N SER A 101 -7.52 -2.75 6.32
CA SER A 101 -6.82 -3.43 7.42
C SER A 101 -7.45 -4.78 7.70
N GLU A 102 -6.66 -5.71 8.27
CA GLU A 102 -7.17 -7.03 8.66
C GLU A 102 -8.31 -6.92 9.68
N ALA A 103 -8.21 -5.97 10.60
CA ALA A 103 -9.25 -5.66 11.59
C ALA A 103 -10.60 -5.25 10.96
N THR A 104 -10.60 -4.70 9.74
CA THR A 104 -11.82 -4.29 9.02
C THR A 104 -12.25 -5.30 7.94
N GLY A 105 -11.70 -6.52 8.01
CA GLY A 105 -12.04 -7.64 7.13
C GLY A 105 -11.34 -7.60 5.76
N TRP A 106 -10.37 -6.71 5.57
CA TRP A 106 -9.53 -6.72 4.38
C TRP A 106 -8.44 -7.76 4.52
N LYS A 107 -8.03 -8.35 3.39
CA LYS A 107 -6.90 -9.25 3.30
C LYS A 107 -5.81 -8.59 2.49
N PHE A 108 -4.59 -8.64 3.01
CA PHE A 108 -3.43 -8.14 2.29
C PHE A 108 -3.11 -9.11 1.16
N ASN A 109 -3.46 -8.72 -0.07
CA ASN A 109 -3.51 -9.67 -1.15
C ASN A 109 -2.16 -9.84 -1.82
N ASP A 110 -1.41 -8.76 -2.01
CA ASP A 110 -0.25 -8.76 -2.89
C ASP A 110 0.65 -7.56 -2.65
N VAL A 111 1.95 -7.76 -2.84
CA VAL A 111 2.98 -6.71 -2.85
C VAL A 111 3.81 -6.88 -4.11
N ILE A 112 3.75 -5.87 -4.97
CA ILE A 112 4.40 -5.91 -6.27
C ILE A 112 5.52 -4.89 -6.26
N ARG A 113 6.74 -5.38 -6.41
CA ARG A 113 7.95 -4.56 -6.44
C ARG A 113 8.41 -4.40 -7.87
N VAL A 114 8.48 -3.16 -8.33
CA VAL A 114 8.90 -2.78 -9.69
C VAL A 114 10.22 -2.00 -9.58
N PRO A 115 11.38 -2.63 -9.79
CA PRO A 115 12.66 -1.94 -9.73
C PRO A 115 12.83 -0.92 -10.86
N SER A 116 13.54 0.17 -10.60
CA SER A 116 13.98 1.11 -11.64
C SER A 116 15.25 0.61 -12.32
N ALA A 117 15.27 0.55 -13.65
CA ALA A 117 16.48 0.25 -14.42
C ALA A 117 17.48 1.41 -14.38
N ALA A 118 17.00 2.65 -14.27
CA ALA A 118 17.85 3.84 -14.16
C ALA A 118 18.43 4.02 -12.74
N CYS A 119 17.85 3.36 -11.74
CA CYS A 119 18.22 3.54 -10.34
C CYS A 119 17.98 2.28 -9.50
N PRO A 120 18.98 1.40 -9.38
CA PRO A 120 18.83 0.11 -8.69
C PRO A 120 18.45 0.22 -7.20
N SER A 121 18.71 1.37 -6.57
CA SER A 121 18.34 1.63 -5.17
C SER A 121 16.89 2.07 -4.99
N GLN A 122 16.13 2.24 -6.07
CA GLN A 122 14.75 2.75 -6.07
C GLN A 122 13.81 1.73 -6.70
N GLN A 123 12.65 1.55 -6.08
CA GLN A 123 11.57 0.73 -6.61
C GLN A 123 10.20 1.32 -6.29
N ALA A 124 9.26 1.18 -7.20
CA ALA A 124 7.85 1.40 -6.93
C ALA A 124 7.27 0.13 -6.30
N VAL A 125 6.53 0.31 -5.20
CA VAL A 125 5.91 -0.79 -4.46
C VAL A 125 4.42 -0.58 -4.44
N VAL A 126 3.70 -1.51 -5.06
CA VAL A 126 2.25 -1.50 -5.13
C VAL A 126 1.70 -2.53 -4.15
N ARG A 127 0.94 -2.05 -3.18
CA ARG A 127 0.24 -2.83 -2.16
C ARG A 127 -1.20 -3.00 -2.58
N VAL A 128 -1.66 -4.24 -2.70
CA VAL A 128 -3.05 -4.54 -3.09
C VAL A 128 -3.74 -5.26 -1.95
N TRP A 129 -4.91 -4.76 -1.60
CA TRP A 129 -5.80 -5.35 -0.61
C TRP A 129 -7.08 -5.82 -1.28
N ARG A 130 -7.66 -6.88 -0.75
CA ARG A 130 -8.99 -7.34 -1.16
C ARG A 130 -9.91 -7.48 0.04
N LYS A 131 -11.16 -7.04 -0.08
CA LYS A 131 -12.23 -7.31 0.87
C LYS A 131 -13.12 -8.39 0.26
N PRO A 132 -13.01 -9.65 0.72
CA PRO A 132 -13.93 -10.68 0.27
C PRO A 132 -15.33 -10.41 0.82
N VAL A 133 -16.34 -10.89 0.10
CA VAL A 133 -17.70 -11.00 0.60
C VAL A 133 -17.99 -12.48 0.84
N ALA A 134 -18.78 -12.79 1.88
CA ALA A 134 -19.18 -14.15 2.13
C ALA A 134 -20.20 -14.59 1.07
N THR A 135 -19.77 -15.42 0.13
CA THR A 135 -20.67 -16.14 -0.78
C THR A 135 -21.17 -17.40 -0.07
N LYS A 136 -22.09 -17.23 0.88
CA LYS A 136 -22.87 -18.37 1.36
C LYS A 136 -24.20 -18.34 0.63
N ALA A 137 -24.30 -19.12 -0.43
CA ALA A 137 -25.58 -19.35 -1.08
C ALA A 137 -26.47 -20.16 -0.12
N GLU A 138 -27.69 -19.69 0.10
CA GLU A 138 -28.65 -20.42 0.92
C GLU A 138 -29.06 -21.69 0.17
N LEU A 139 -28.87 -22.82 0.84
CA LEU A 139 -29.24 -24.12 0.30
C LEU A 139 -30.70 -24.37 0.65
N ASP A 140 -31.48 -24.84 -0.32
CA ASP A 140 -32.86 -25.25 -0.11
C ASP A 140 -32.95 -26.51 0.78
N GLY A 141 -34.17 -26.96 1.09
CA GLY A 141 -34.40 -28.16 1.89
C GLY A 141 -33.82 -29.46 1.31
N GLN A 142 -33.27 -29.44 0.09
CA GLN A 142 -32.59 -30.55 -0.57
C GLN A 142 -31.06 -30.34 -0.64
N GLY A 143 -30.54 -29.30 0.01
CA GLY A 143 -29.12 -28.98 0.01
C GLY A 143 -28.62 -28.33 -1.28
N GLN A 144 -29.51 -27.84 -2.15
CA GLN A 144 -29.15 -27.20 -3.43
C GLN A 144 -29.31 -25.68 -3.34
N SER A 145 -28.36 -24.92 -3.89
CA SER A 145 -28.53 -23.47 -4.06
C SER A 145 -29.46 -23.19 -5.23
N ARG A 146 -30.62 -22.57 -4.98
CA ARG A 146 -31.54 -22.10 -6.03
C ARG A 146 -31.63 -20.58 -6.01
N ILE A 147 -31.18 -19.93 -7.08
CA ILE A 147 -31.30 -18.49 -7.27
C ILE A 147 -32.38 -18.23 -8.32
N TYR A 148 -33.49 -17.62 -7.92
CA TYR A 148 -34.55 -17.22 -8.85
C TYR A 148 -34.23 -15.85 -9.45
N LEU A 149 -34.05 -15.81 -10.77
CA LEU A 149 -33.66 -14.60 -11.51
C LEU A 149 -34.64 -13.43 -11.27
N GLU A 150 -35.94 -13.69 -11.25
CA GLU A 150 -36.96 -12.66 -11.06
C GLU A 150 -36.97 -12.08 -9.64
N GLU A 151 -36.67 -12.91 -8.65
CA GLU A 151 -36.54 -12.49 -7.26
C GLU A 151 -35.27 -11.66 -7.05
N ALA A 152 -34.16 -12.09 -7.65
CA ALA A 152 -32.90 -11.33 -7.64
C ALA A 152 -33.06 -9.96 -8.32
N LYS A 153 -33.81 -9.89 -9.42
CA LYS A 153 -34.14 -8.60 -10.08
C LYS A 153 -34.97 -7.69 -9.16
N LYS A 154 -35.99 -8.23 -8.47
CA LYS A 154 -36.81 -7.46 -7.50
C LYS A 154 -35.98 -6.95 -6.32
N GLN A 155 -35.10 -7.79 -5.78
CA GLN A 155 -34.19 -7.41 -4.69
C GLN A 155 -33.21 -6.32 -5.12
N ALA A 156 -32.62 -6.44 -6.31
CA ALA A 156 -31.75 -5.41 -6.86
C ALA A 156 -32.49 -4.09 -7.08
N ALA A 157 -33.73 -4.14 -7.61
CA ALA A 157 -34.58 -2.95 -7.79
C ALA A 157 -34.98 -2.31 -6.46
N ALA A 158 -35.12 -3.10 -5.39
CA ALA A 158 -35.37 -2.63 -4.02
C ALA A 158 -34.11 -2.11 -3.30
N GLY A 159 -32.95 -2.02 -3.99
CA GLY A 159 -31.70 -1.54 -3.43
C GLY A 159 -30.95 -2.58 -2.58
N ALA A 160 -31.47 -3.81 -2.47
CA ALA A 160 -30.77 -4.95 -1.88
C ALA A 160 -29.79 -5.55 -2.89
N ILE A 161 -28.79 -4.74 -3.29
CA ILE A 161 -27.74 -5.16 -4.21
C ILE A 161 -26.76 -6.05 -3.44
N ALA A 162 -26.54 -7.26 -3.94
CA ALA A 162 -25.55 -8.17 -3.38
C ALA A 162 -24.19 -7.46 -3.24
N GLN A 163 -23.60 -7.55 -2.05
CA GLN A 163 -22.26 -7.01 -1.86
C GLN A 163 -21.29 -7.74 -2.79
N VAL A 164 -20.49 -6.97 -3.51
CA VAL A 164 -19.42 -7.50 -4.37
C VAL A 164 -18.08 -7.35 -3.67
N PRO A 165 -17.10 -8.24 -3.92
CA PRO A 165 -15.75 -8.06 -3.44
C PRO A 165 -15.21 -6.68 -3.79
N GLN A 166 -14.33 -6.16 -2.94
CA GLN A 166 -13.67 -4.88 -3.18
C GLN A 166 -12.16 -5.09 -3.25
N PHE A 167 -11.48 -4.23 -4.00
CA PHE A 167 -10.04 -4.12 -4.06
C PHE A 167 -9.64 -2.69 -3.77
N ALA A 168 -8.52 -2.51 -3.10
CA ALA A 168 -7.89 -1.21 -2.90
C ALA A 168 -6.40 -1.37 -3.21
N ALA A 169 -5.79 -0.37 -3.83
CA ALA A 169 -4.37 -0.39 -4.15
C ALA A 169 -3.72 0.95 -3.82
N GLN A 170 -2.50 0.87 -3.29
CA GLN A 170 -1.66 2.04 -3.06
C GLN A 170 -0.29 1.80 -3.67
N MET A 171 0.28 2.84 -4.26
CA MET A 171 1.66 2.86 -4.72
C MET A 171 2.49 3.79 -3.85
N THR A 172 3.65 3.30 -3.41
CA THR A 172 4.67 4.11 -2.76
C THR A 172 6.01 3.90 -3.45
N LEU A 173 6.86 4.93 -3.45
CA LEU A 173 8.26 4.77 -3.81
C LEU A 173 9.06 4.35 -2.58
N GLU A 174 9.84 3.28 -2.72
CA GLU A 174 10.73 2.78 -1.68
C GLU A 174 12.19 2.84 -2.16
N GLY A 175 13.09 2.99 -1.20
CA GLY A 175 14.53 3.07 -1.45
C GLY A 175 15.05 4.50 -1.45
N LYS A 176 16.29 4.67 -1.92
CA LYS A 176 16.97 5.98 -1.92
C LYS A 176 16.72 6.68 -3.25
N ALA A 177 16.47 7.99 -3.17
CA ALA A 177 16.45 8.84 -4.35
C ALA A 177 17.79 8.77 -5.09
N CYS A 178 17.70 8.81 -6.41
CA CYS A 178 18.82 8.74 -7.33
C CYS A 178 19.44 10.12 -7.42
N ARG A 179 20.78 10.18 -7.47
CA ARG A 179 21.52 11.44 -7.59
C ARG A 179 21.74 11.80 -9.05
#